data_AF-A0A6I5RLX0-F1
#
_entry.id   AF-A0A6I5RLX0-F1
#
_cell.length_a   1.000
_cell.length_b   1.000
_cell.length_c   1.000
_cell.angle_alpha   90.00
_cell.angle_beta   90.00
_cell.angle_gamma   90.00
#
_symmetry.space_group_name_H-M   'P 1'
#
loop_
_entity.id
_entity.type
_entity.pdbx_description
1 polymer ?
#
loop_
_entity_poly.entity_id
_entity_poly.type
_entity_poly.pdbx_seq_one_letter_code
_entity_poly.pdbx_strand_id
1 'polypeptide(L)' 'MNQQDRLHLKAVGLIDTAIKTLANSKPEMHLVHSSAAHTAVSVSHELKAINGSEYLHYCERIRTIDARFMGITEQRVTA' A
#
# COMPACT_ATOMS: atom_id res chain seq x y z
N MET A 1 16.08 6.70 -19.88
CA MET A 1 15.54 5.99 -18.71
C MET A 1 16.34 4.72 -18.50
N ASN A 2 17.09 4.64 -17.40
CA ASN A 2 17.94 3.48 -17.10
C ASN A 2 17.09 2.29 -16.59
N GLN A 3 17.70 1.12 -16.39
CA GLN A 3 17.00 -0.09 -15.93
C GLN A 3 16.39 0.06 -14.53
N GLN A 4 17.07 0.78 -13.65
CA GLN A 4 16.61 1.04 -12.28
C GLN A 4 15.37 1.93 -12.26
N ASP A 5 15.35 2.98 -13.07
CA ASP A 5 14.19 3.88 -13.22
C ASP A 5 12.95 3.11 -13.71
N ARG A 6 13.14 2.15 -14.63
CA ARG A 6 12.04 1.30 -15.15
C ARG A 6 11.47 0.39 -14.05
N LEU A 7 12.36 -0.23 -13.27
CA LEU A 7 11.95 -1.08 -12.15
C LEU A 7 11.21 -0.27 -11.09
N HIS A 8 11.73 0.92 -10.78
CA HIS A 8 11.12 1.86 -9.84
C HIS A 8 9.70 2.25 -10.27
N LEU A 9 9.53 2.76 -11.49
CA LEU A 9 8.20 3.15 -12.00
C LEU A 9 7.20 2.00 -11.99
N LYS A 10 7.64 0.80 -12.37
CA LYS A 10 6.80 -0.40 -12.35
C LYS A 10 6.41 -0.79 -10.93
N ALA A 11 7.35 -0.76 -9.99
CA ALA A 11 7.10 -1.05 -8.58
C ALA A 11 6.09 -0.05 -7.98
N VAL A 12 6.30 1.25 -8.19
CA VAL A 12 5.38 2.31 -7.75
C VAL A 12 3.98 2.08 -8.30
N GLY A 13 3.84 1.81 -9.61
CA GLY A 13 2.54 1.56 -10.23
C GLY A 13 1.80 0.33 -9.66
N LEU A 14 2.54 -0.75 -9.38
CA LEU A 14 1.97 -1.96 -8.77
C LEU A 14 1.55 -1.72 -7.32
N ILE A 15 2.39 -1.06 -6.52
CA ILE A 15 2.09 -0.72 -5.12
C ILE A 15 0.87 0.19 -5.05
N ASP A 16 0.83 1.25 -5.85
CA ASP A 16 -0.31 2.17 -5.85
C ASP A 16 -1.60 1.49 -6.29
N THR A 17 -1.52 0.54 -7.23
CA THR A 17 -2.67 -0.28 -7.61
C THR A 17 -3.14 -1.15 -6.45
N ALA A 18 -2.23 -1.84 -5.77
CA ALA A 18 -2.58 -2.69 -4.61
C ALA A 18 -3.20 -1.88 -3.46
N ILE A 19 -2.64 -0.70 -3.15
CA ILE A 19 -3.17 0.20 -2.12
C ILE A 19 -4.54 0.76 -2.53
N LYS A 20 -4.74 1.12 -3.79
CA LYS A 20 -6.06 1.54 -4.30
C LYS A 20 -7.08 0.42 -4.22
N THR A 21 -6.69 -0.82 -4.55
CA THR A 21 -7.56 -1.99 -4.40
C THR A 21 -7.95 -2.18 -2.94
N LEU A 22 -6.99 -2.14 -2.01
CA LEU A 22 -7.25 -2.21 -0.57
C LEU A 22 -8.21 -1.09 -0.10
N ALA A 23 -7.95 0.16 -0.49
CA ALA A 23 -8.77 1.31 -0.09
C ALA A 23 -10.24 1.20 -0.52
N ASN A 24 -10.52 0.51 -1.63
CA ASN A 24 -11.87 0.30 -2.16
C ASN A 24 -12.42 -1.10 -1.85
N SER A 25 -11.74 -1.86 -1.00
CA SER A 25 -12.13 -3.23 -0.66
C SER A 25 -13.37 -3.26 0.22
N LYS A 26 -14.16 -4.32 0.05
CA LYS A 26 -15.20 -4.65 1.03
C LYS A 26 -14.55 -5.23 2.30
N PRO A 27 -15.19 -5.08 3.48
CA PRO A 27 -14.64 -5.57 4.75
C PRO A 27 -14.24 -7.04 4.73
N GLU A 28 -15.00 -7.91 4.07
CA GLU A 28 -14.70 -9.34 3.97
C GLU A 28 -13.40 -9.66 3.21
N MET A 29 -12.93 -8.75 2.34
CA MET A 29 -11.72 -8.91 1.54
C MET A 29 -10.54 -8.08 2.06
N HIS A 30 -10.72 -7.27 3.10
CA HIS A 30 -9.70 -6.29 3.52
C HIS A 30 -8.38 -6.97 3.90
N LEU A 31 -8.41 -8.07 4.65
CA LEU A 31 -7.19 -8.79 5.07
C LEU A 31 -6.41 -9.33 3.87
N VAL A 32 -7.12 -9.85 2.87
CA VAL A 32 -6.50 -10.40 1.66
C VAL A 32 -5.77 -9.29 0.89
N HIS A 33 -6.44 -8.15 0.69
CA HIS A 33 -5.86 -7.04 -0.03
C HIS A 33 -4.80 -6.26 0.77
N SER A 34 -4.91 -6.23 2.11
CA SER A 34 -3.89 -5.66 3.00
C SER A 34 -2.59 -6.47 2.92
N SER A 35 -2.70 -7.80 3.02
CA SER A 35 -1.57 -8.70 2.84
C SER A 35 -0.92 -8.57 1.46
N ALA A 36 -1.73 -8.46 0.41
CA ALA A 36 -1.23 -8.26 -0.95
C ALA A 36 -0.50 -6.91 -1.10
N ALA A 37 -1.03 -5.82 -0.54
CA ALA A 37 -0.40 -4.52 -0.58
C ALA A 37 0.93 -4.51 0.21
N HIS A 38 0.95 -5.10 1.41
CA HIS A 38 2.18 -5.24 2.20
C HIS A 38 3.25 -6.06 1.46
N THR A 39 2.85 -7.16 0.82
CA THR A 39 3.77 -8.00 0.04
C THR A 39 4.36 -7.23 -1.14
N ALA A 40 3.54 -6.47 -1.89
CA ALA A 40 4.02 -5.66 -3.00
C ALA A 40 5.06 -4.62 -2.55
N VAL A 41 4.85 -3.98 -1.40
CA VAL A 41 5.77 -3.01 -0.82
C VAL A 41 7.07 -3.66 -0.36
N SER A 42 7.00 -4.78 0.39
CA SER A 42 8.19 -5.49 0.89
C SER A 42 9.05 -6.03 -0.24
N VAL A 43 8.46 -6.73 -1.22
CA VAL A 43 9.20 -7.27 -2.37
C VAL A 43 9.85 -6.15 -3.18
N SER A 44 9.15 -5.03 -3.40
CA SER A 44 9.72 -3.89 -4.12
C SER A 44 10.91 -3.27 -3.38
N HIS A 45 10.88 -3.26 -2.05
CA HIS A 45 11.99 -2.78 -1.24
C HIS A 45 13.19 -3.74 -1.26
N GLU A 46 12.96 -5.05 -1.11
CA GLU A 46 13.99 -6.09 -1.16
C GLU A 46 14.72 -6.11 -2.51
N LEU A 47 13.97 -5.91 -3.61
CA LEU A 47 14.52 -5.77 -4.96
C LEU A 47 15.21 -4.42 -5.21
N LYS A 48 15.30 -3.55 -4.20
CA LYS A 48 15.84 -2.18 -4.27
C LYS A 48 15.12 -1.31 -5.31
N ALA A 49 13.91 -1.67 -5.72
CA ALA A 49 13.11 -0.89 -6.67
C ALA A 49 12.51 0.36 -6.01
N ILE A 50 12.32 0.34 -4.69
CA ILE A 50 12.01 1.51 -3.87
C ILE A 50 12.97 1.62 -2.69
N ASN A 51 13.23 2.83 -2.23
CA ASN A 51 14.12 3.09 -1.11
C ASN A 51 13.40 2.95 0.25
N GLY A 52 14.16 3.08 1.35
CA GLY A 52 13.61 2.93 2.70
C GLY A 52 12.57 3.98 3.08
N SER A 53 12.71 5.23 2.62
CA SER A 53 11.72 6.28 2.87
C SER A 53 10.39 5.98 2.18
N GLU A 54 10.46 5.48 0.94
CA GLU A 54 9.27 5.09 0.17
C GLU A 54 8.58 3.88 0.78
N TYR A 55 9.36 2.88 1.21
CA TYR A 55 8.85 1.72 1.94
C TYR A 55 8.05 2.13 3.17
N LEU A 56 8.61 2.99 4.03
CA LEU A 56 7.95 3.48 5.23
C LEU A 56 6.66 4.23 4.90
N HIS A 57 6.71 5.10 3.88
CA HIS A 57 5.55 5.86 3.42
C HIS A 57 4.40 4.95 2.96
N TYR A 58 4.70 3.93 2.15
CA TYR A 58 3.67 3.00 1.69
C TYR A 58 3.11 2.12 2.82
N CYS A 59 3.96 1.64 3.72
CA CYS A 59 3.52 0.91 4.91
C CYS A 59 2.59 1.74 5.80
N GLU A 60 2.86 3.05 5.96
CA GLU A 60 1.98 3.97 6.67
C GLU A 60 0.62 4.11 5.97
N ARG A 61 0.62 4.31 4.64
CA ARG A 61 -0.62 4.39 3.85
C ARG A 61 -1.50 3.14 4.01
N ILE A 62 -0.90 1.95 3.98
CA ILE A 62 -1.62 0.69 4.20
C ILE A 62 -2.20 0.65 5.62
N ARG A 63 -1.38 0.96 6.63
CA ARG A 63 -1.81 1.00 8.04
C ARG A 63 -2.99 1.96 8.26
N THR A 64 -2.98 3.13 7.63
CA THR A 64 -4.09 4.09 7.73
C THR A 64 -5.38 3.52 7.14
N ILE A 65 -5.30 2.72 6.09
CA ILE A 65 -6.50 2.09 5.50
C ILE A 65 -6.98 0.96 6.41
N ASP A 66 -6.07 0.11 6.89
CA ASP A 66 -6.39 -0.99 7.81
C ASP A 66 -7.05 -0.49 9.10
N ALA A 67 -6.58 0.62 9.65
CA ALA A 67 -7.17 1.25 10.84
C ALA A 67 -8.64 1.65 10.64
N ARG A 68 -9.09 1.89 9.39
CA ARG A 68 -10.52 2.15 9.09
C ARG A 68 -11.35 0.87 9.20
N PHE A 69 -10.82 -0.26 8.72
CA PHE A 69 -11.49 -1.56 8.79
C PHE A 69 -11.52 -2.13 10.22
N MET A 70 -10.54 -1.81 11.06
CA MET A 70 -10.51 -2.20 12.47
C MET A 70 -11.40 -1.34 13.38
N GLY A 71 -12.06 -0.30 12.84
CA GLY A 71 -12.85 0.65 13.64
C GLY A 71 -12.01 1.55 14.55
N ILE A 72 -10.70 1.61 14.36
CA ILE A 72 -9.76 2.43 15.16
C ILE A 72 -9.74 3.88 14.63
N THR A 73 -10.15 4.08 13.37
CA THR A 73 -10.29 5.41 12.77
C THR A 73 -11.77 5.79 12.73
N GLU A 74 -12.27 6.44 13.78
CA GLU A 74 -13.55 7.13 13.72
C GLU A 74 -13.43 8.25 12.68
N GLN A 75 -14.01 8.03 11.50
CA GLN A 75 -14.42 9.15 10.65
C GLN A 75 -15.46 9.94 11.43
N ARG A 76 -15.07 11.11 11.95
CA ARG A 76 -16.02 12.15 12.33
C ARG A 76 -16.82 12.49 11.07
N VAL A 77 -17.99 11.87 10.93
CA VAL A 77 -19.02 12.30 9.99
C VAL A 77 -19.58 13.58 10.58
N THR A 78 -19.12 14.73 10.09
CA THR A 78 -19.82 15.99 10.32
C THR A 78 -21.12 15.95 9.50
N ALA A 79 -22.23 15.93 10.23
CA ALA A 79 -23.60 16.07 9.72
C ALA A 79 -23.85 17.44 9.09
#